data_AF-A0A2E6ZIX4-F1
#
_entry.id   AF-A0A2E6ZIX4-F1
#
_cell.length_a   1.000
_cell.length_b   1.000
_cell.length_c   1.000
_cell.angle_alpha   90.00
_cell.angle_beta   90.00
_cell.angle_gamma   90.00
#
_symmetry.space_group_name_H-M   'P 1'
#
loop_
_entity.id
_entity.type
_entity.pdbx_description
1 polymer ?
#
loop_
_entity_poly.entity_id
_entity_poly.type
_entity_poly.pdbx_seq_one_letter_code
_entity_poly.pdbx_strand_id
1 'polypeptide(L)' 'MKVGDIVKYTWPDSFDDHKGHGVIVEINKWVDKGAPDRNFGVDVKVLWPDGRLETFDESEIDLVSIVNE' A
#
# COMPACT_ATOMS: atom_id res chain seq x y z
N MET A 1 -6.31 2.39 -6.58
CA MET A 1 -6.31 1.37 -5.52
C MET A 1 -7.49 1.63 -4.59
N LYS A 2 -8.09 0.58 -4.03
CA LYS A 2 -9.13 0.62 -2.99
C LYS A 2 -8.92 -0.50 -1.98
N VAL A 3 -9.56 -0.40 -0.82
CA VAL A 3 -9.61 -1.49 0.16
C VAL A 3 -10.15 -2.76 -0.53
N GLY A 4 -9.48 -3.88 -0.31
CA GLY A 4 -9.76 -5.18 -0.92
C GLY A 4 -8.98 -5.46 -2.22
N ASP A 5 -8.32 -4.47 -2.82
CA ASP A 5 -7.43 -4.72 -3.96
C ASP A 5 -6.19 -5.53 -3.55
N ILE A 6 -5.66 -6.28 -4.51
CA ILE A 6 -4.45 -7.09 -4.34
C ILE A 6 -3.25 -6.31 -4.87
N VAL A 7 -2.20 -6.21 -4.06
CA VAL A 7 -0.97 -5.45 -4.35
C VAL A 7 0.28 -6.29 -4.17
N LYS A 8 1.40 -5.81 -4.70
CA LYS A 8 2.76 -6.30 -4.46
C LYS A 8 3.71 -5.13 -4.26
N TYR A 9 4.93 -5.37 -3.80
CA TYR A 9 5.97 -4.36 -3.82
C TYR A 9 6.35 -3.93 -5.24
N THR A 10 6.64 -2.64 -5.41
CA THR A 10 7.25 -2.11 -6.65
C THR A 10 8.74 -2.45 -6.73
N TRP A 11 9.39 -2.73 -5.60
CA TRP A 11 10.81 -3.09 -5.53
C TRP A 11 11.06 -4.50 -6.11
N PRO A 12 12.27 -4.76 -6.65
CA PRO A 12 12.59 -6.08 -7.21
C PRO A 12 12.39 -7.20 -6.19
N ASP A 13 11.90 -8.36 -6.63
CA ASP A 13 11.62 -9.56 -5.82
C ASP A 13 12.79 -10.00 -4.92
N SER A 14 14.03 -9.55 -5.22
CA SER A 14 15.21 -9.78 -4.38
C SER A 14 15.21 -9.03 -3.05
N PHE A 15 14.38 -7.98 -2.91
CA PHE A 15 14.16 -7.20 -1.69
C PHE A 15 12.81 -7.52 -1.04
N ASP A 16 12.05 -8.43 -1.64
CA ASP A 16 10.75 -8.84 -1.13
C ASP A 16 10.94 -9.88 -0.02
N ASP A 17 11.04 -9.38 1.23
CA ASP A 17 10.98 -10.22 2.42
C ASP A 17 9.60 -10.91 2.57
N HIS A 18 8.61 -10.57 1.75
CA HIS A 18 7.24 -11.08 1.79
C HIS A 18 6.83 -11.66 0.44
N LYS A 19 7.54 -12.70 -0.01
CA LYS A 19 7.22 -13.42 -1.27
C LYS A 19 5.72 -13.60 -1.49
N GLY A 20 5.10 -12.72 -2.29
CA GLY A 20 3.68 -12.83 -2.60
C GLY A 20 2.92 -11.52 -2.77
N HIS A 21 1.60 -11.65 -2.71
CA HIS A 21 0.67 -10.55 -2.86
C HIS A 21 -0.01 -10.24 -1.52
N GLY A 22 -0.22 -8.96 -1.23
CA GLY A 22 -0.94 -8.48 -0.07
C GLY A 22 -2.32 -7.92 -0.44
N VAL A 23 -3.20 -7.77 0.56
CA VAL A 23 -4.51 -7.14 0.39
C VAL A 23 -4.52 -5.78 1.08
N ILE A 24 -5.06 -4.77 0.41
CA ILE A 24 -5.25 -3.45 1.04
C ILE A 24 -6.37 -3.55 2.07
N VAL A 25 -6.09 -3.19 3.31
CA VAL A 25 -7.08 -3.17 4.40
C VAL A 25 -7.49 -1.75 4.80
N GLU A 26 -6.65 -0.76 4.53
CA GLU A 26 -6.90 0.64 4.90
C GLU A 26 -6.15 1.58 3.96
N ILE A 27 -6.76 2.73 3.61
CA ILE A 27 -6.11 3.80 2.86
C ILE A 27 -6.37 5.10 3.61
N ASN A 28 -5.29 5.76 4.03
CA ASN A 28 -5.34 7.02 4.77
C ASN A 28 -4.72 8.14 3.93
N LYS A 29 -5.51 9.19 3.66
CA LYS A 29 -5.02 10.39 2.98
C LYS A 29 -4.78 11.47 4.01
N TRP A 30 -3.58 12.03 4.03
CA TRP A 30 -3.21 13.05 4.99
C TRP A 30 -2.64 14.29 4.32
N VAL A 31 -2.81 15.41 5.00
CA VAL A 31 -2.25 16.71 4.63
C VAL A 31 -1.67 17.32 5.90
N ASP A 32 -0.40 17.69 5.86
CA ASP A 32 0.25 18.37 6.97
C ASP A 32 -0.29 19.80 7.09
N LYS A 33 -0.83 20.14 8.26
CA LYS A 33 -1.41 21.46 8.52
C LYS A 33 -0.35 22.58 8.57
N GLY A 34 0.93 22.25 8.78
CA GLY A 34 2.02 23.22 8.82
C GLY A 34 2.54 23.63 7.43
N ALA A 35 2.39 22.76 6.44
CA ALA A 35 2.80 23.00 5.05
C ALA A 35 1.86 22.29 4.05
N PRO A 36 0.55 22.65 4.03
CA PRO A 36 -0.47 21.90 3.31
C PRO A 36 -0.34 21.93 1.79
N ASP A 37 0.42 22.89 1.25
CA ASP A 37 0.69 23.02 -0.19
C ASP A 37 1.81 22.10 -0.70
N ARG A 38 2.63 21.54 0.20
CA ARG A 38 3.85 20.80 -0.14
C ARG A 38 3.97 19.45 0.54
N ASN A 39 3.25 19.22 1.63
CA ASN A 39 3.37 18.01 2.42
C ASN A 39 2.00 17.33 2.60
N PHE A 40 1.72 16.41 1.69
CA PHE A 40 0.53 15.56 1.67
C PHE A 40 0.94 14.19 1.16
N GLY A 41 0.18 13.16 1.55
CA GLY A 41 0.52 11.78 1.20
C GLY A 41 -0.67 10.84 1.28
N VAL A 42 -0.42 9.62 0.81
CA VAL A 42 -1.38 8.51 0.87
C VAL A 42 -0.67 7.32 1.49
N ASP A 43 -1.07 6.98 2.71
CA ASP A 43 -0.59 5.78 3.39
C ASP A 43 -1.53 4.62 3.07
N VAL A 44 -0.98 3.50 2.65
CA VAL A 44 -1.71 2.28 2.32
C VAL A 44 -1.30 1.18 3.29
N LYS A 45 -2.27 0.63 4.01
CA LYS A 45 -2.06 -0.49 4.93
C LYS A 45 -2.39 -1.80 4.24
N VAL A 46 -1.44 -2.73 4.27
CA VAL A 46 -1.52 -4.01 3.56
C VAL A 46 -1.42 -5.16 4.55
N LEU A 47 -2.29 -6.15 4.39
CA LEU A 47 -2.23 -7.44 5.06
C LEU A 47 -1.53 -8.45 4.16
N TRP A 48 -0.43 -9.01 4.64
CA TRP A 48 0.37 -10.00 3.93
C TRP A 48 -0.05 -11.44 4.28
N PRO A 49 0.30 -12.45 3.45
CA PRO A 49 -0.09 -13.84 3.67
C PRO A 49 0.42 -14.45 4.98
N ASP A 50 1.50 -13.91 5.55
CA ASP A 50 2.05 -14.34 6.84
C ASP A 50 1.33 -13.70 8.04
N GLY A 51 0.30 -12.88 7.79
CA GLY A 51 -0.49 -12.19 8.80
C GLY A 51 0.09 -10.86 9.24
N ARG A 52 1.21 -10.40 8.67
CA ARG A 52 1.77 -9.08 8.99
C ARG A 52 0.94 -7.96 8.39
N LEU A 53 0.86 -6.87 9.14
CA LEU A 53 0.26 -5.61 8.71
C LEU A 53 1.34 -4.56 8.61
N GLU A 54 1.52 -4.02 7.42
CA GLU A 54 2.53 -2.97 7.16
C GLU A 54 1.89 -1.79 6.44
N THR A 55 2.51 -0.63 6.54
CA THR A 55 2.04 0.63 5.96
C THR A 55 3.10 1.16 5.02
N PHE A 56 2.66 1.52 3.80
CA PHE A 56 3.50 1.97 2.71
C PHE A 56 2.99 3.29 2.15
N ASP A 57 3.89 4.05 1.53
CA ASP A 57 3.45 5.07 0.60
C ASP A 57 2.83 4.42 -0.65
N GLU A 58 1.83 5.06 -1.27
CA GLU A 58 1.18 4.54 -2.48
C GLU A 58 2.18 4.23 -3.62
N SER A 59 3.33 4.91 -3.68
CA SER A 59 4.37 4.68 -4.70
C SER A 59 5.25 3.45 -4.48
N GLU A 60 5.18 2.81 -3.31
CA GLU A 60 6.00 1.64 -2.96
C GLU A 60 5.32 0.30 -3.32
N ILE A 61 4.06 0.36 -3.74
CA ILE A 61 3.24 -0.81 -4.06
C ILE A 61 2.61 -0.70 -5.46
N ASP A 62 2.58 -1.81 -6.17
CA ASP A 62 1.92 -1.94 -7.46
C ASP A 62 0.61 -2.72 -7.33
N LEU A 63 -0.41 -2.24 -8.04
CA LEU A 63 -1.69 -2.93 -8.16
C LEU A 63 -1.55 -4.17 -9.05
N VAL A 64 -1.89 -5.35 -8.50
CA VAL A 64 -1.79 -6.62 -9.21
C VAL A 64 -3.14 -7.07 -9.76
N SER A 65 -4.20 -6.95 -8.95
CA SER A 65 -5.54 -7.35 -9.35
C SER A 65 -6.58 -6.42 -8.77
N ILE A 66 -7.55 -6.02 -9.61
CA ILE A 66 -8.72 -5.27 -9.20
C ILE A 66 -9.80 -6.28 -8.89
N VAL A 67 -10.20 -6.36 -7.62
CA VAL A 67 -11.38 -7.12 -7.23
C VAL A 67 -12.59 -6.25 -7.54
N ASN A 68 -13.21 -6.47 -8.69
CA ASN A 68 -14.51 -5.86 -9.00
C ASN A 68 -15.60 -6.64 -8.27
N GLU A 69 -16.45 -5.91 -7.54
CA GLU A 69 -17.74 -6.39 -7.04
C GLU A 69 -18.73 -6.55 -8.20
#